data_AF-A0A1E4L8J6-F1
#
_entry.id   AF-A0A1E4L8J6-F1
#
_cell.length_a   1.000
_cell.length_b   1.000
_cell.length_c   1.000
_cell.angle_alpha   90.00
_cell.angle_beta   90.00
_cell.angle_gamma   90.00
#
_symmetry.space_group_name_H-M   'P 1'
#
loop_
_entity.id
_entity.type
_entity.pdbx_description
1 polymer ?
#
loop_
_entity_poly.entity_id
_entity_poly.type
_entity_poly.pdbx_seq_one_letter_code
_entity_poly.pdbx_strand_id
1 'polypeptide(L)'
;MNKIVFKTGEATVLAREGQYTDAMPEILIGSVDGPVGHAFANMMGQTAGHTRMFAIRACNQQVRPATLMVPKVTMKSMAYVDLFGGTVQAATADAVLDCVIDGILPREQVNELCIVSLVWIDPRCASDPNLDHKDLYRTNYEATKLAIKRALGDEPSIDELIANRHTITHDMYDPEA
;
A
#
# COMPACT_ATOMS: atom_id res chain seq x y z
N MET A 1 -8.95 16.80 16.99
CA MET A 1 -8.01 15.67 16.83
C MET A 1 -6.59 16.22 16.75
N ASN A 2 -5.60 15.43 17.17
CA ASN A 2 -4.20 15.78 16.96
C ASN A 2 -3.84 15.62 15.49
N LYS A 3 -2.97 16.50 15.00
CA LYS A 3 -2.47 16.48 13.63
C LYS A 3 -1.63 15.23 13.39
N ILE A 4 -1.97 14.45 12.35
CA ILE A 4 -1.16 13.30 11.93
C ILE A 4 0.02 13.83 11.09
N VAL A 5 1.22 13.83 11.67
CA VAL A 5 2.41 14.39 11.02
C VAL A 5 3.16 13.34 10.22
N PHE A 6 3.38 12.17 10.81
CA PHE A 6 4.17 11.09 10.23
C PHE A 6 3.77 9.78 10.90
N LYS A 7 3.23 8.85 10.12
CA LYS A 7 2.83 7.50 10.54
C LYS A 7 3.21 6.51 9.46
N THR A 8 3.71 5.36 9.88
CA THR A 8 4.15 4.30 8.97
C THR A 8 3.49 2.98 9.34
N GLY A 9 3.11 2.20 8.34
CA GLY A 9 2.57 0.86 8.56
C GLY A 9 2.84 -0.04 7.37
N GLU A 10 2.87 -1.33 7.63
CA GLU A 10 2.95 -2.37 6.62
C GLU A 10 1.90 -3.43 6.91
N ALA A 11 1.53 -4.17 5.86
CA ALA A 11 0.82 -5.42 6.04
C ALA A 11 1.16 -6.37 4.90
N THR A 12 1.09 -7.66 5.20
CA THR A 12 1.15 -8.73 4.20
C THR A 12 -0.17 -9.47 4.18
N VAL A 13 -0.76 -9.63 2.99
CA VAL A 13 -1.88 -10.54 2.76
C VAL A 13 -1.45 -11.53 1.69
N LEU A 14 -1.43 -12.81 2.08
CA LEU A 14 -1.00 -13.89 1.20
C LEU A 14 -2.05 -14.21 0.14
N ALA A 15 -1.53 -14.61 -1.01
CA ALA A 15 -2.29 -15.13 -2.12
C ALA A 15 -3.06 -16.39 -1.72
N ARG A 16 -4.11 -16.71 -2.47
CA ARG A 16 -4.69 -18.06 -2.44
C ARG A 16 -3.70 -19.08 -3.00
N GLU A 17 -3.84 -20.33 -2.58
CA GLU A 17 -2.98 -21.42 -3.05
C GLU A 17 -2.92 -21.47 -4.59
N GLY A 18 -1.71 -21.54 -5.13
CA GLY A 18 -1.47 -21.59 -6.57
C GLY A 18 -1.53 -20.23 -7.29
N GLN A 19 -1.60 -19.11 -6.56
CA GLN A 19 -1.50 -17.76 -7.12
C GLN A 19 -0.23 -17.04 -6.65
N TYR A 20 0.18 -16.00 -7.38
CA TYR A 20 1.34 -15.14 -7.06
C TYR A 20 0.92 -13.73 -6.63
N THR A 21 -0.31 -13.61 -6.16
CA THR A 21 -1.04 -12.36 -5.94
C THR A 21 -0.79 -11.75 -4.56
N ASP A 22 0.26 -12.17 -3.84
CA ASP A 22 0.59 -11.65 -2.51
C ASP A 22 0.75 -10.12 -2.57
N ALA A 23 0.28 -9.44 -1.53
CA ALA A 23 0.38 -7.99 -1.43
C ALA A 23 1.09 -7.59 -0.13
N MET A 24 2.08 -6.71 -0.29
CA MET A 24 2.96 -6.26 0.80
C MET A 24 3.16 -4.72 0.75
N PRO A 25 2.10 -3.90 0.87
CA PRO A 25 2.24 -2.45 0.87
C PRO A 25 3.03 -1.95 2.09
N GLU A 26 3.92 -0.99 1.84
CA GLU A 26 4.50 -0.13 2.89
C GLU A 26 3.90 1.27 2.72
N ILE A 27 3.33 1.80 3.79
CA ILE A 27 2.55 3.04 3.74
C ILE A 27 3.16 4.08 4.66
N LEU A 28 3.29 5.30 4.14
CA LEU A 28 3.60 6.50 4.88
C LEU A 28 2.40 7.47 4.79
N ILE A 29 1.88 7.88 5.94
CA ILE A 29 0.74 8.82 6.07
C ILE A 29 1.21 10.04 6.86
N GLY A 30 0.83 11.23 6.41
CA GLY A 30 1.13 12.45 7.16
C GLY A 30 0.58 13.70 6.53
N SER A 31 0.86 14.82 7.18
CA SER A 31 0.29 16.10 6.77
C SER A 31 0.93 16.66 5.50
N VAL A 32 0.11 17.32 4.67
CA VAL A 32 0.52 17.93 3.39
C VAL A 32 1.51 19.08 3.56
N ASP A 33 1.53 19.73 4.74
CA ASP A 33 2.49 20.80 5.10
C ASP A 33 3.68 20.27 5.93
N GLY A 34 3.83 18.95 6.01
CA GLY A 34 4.86 18.27 6.78
C GLY A 34 5.86 17.47 5.93
N PRO A 35 6.71 16.65 6.57
CA PRO A 35 7.72 15.85 5.87
C PRO A 35 7.12 14.91 4.82
N VAL A 36 5.92 14.36 5.08
CA VAL A 36 5.23 13.48 4.13
C VAL A 36 4.74 14.26 2.91
N GLY A 37 4.17 15.45 3.10
CA GLY A 37 3.81 16.36 2.01
C GLY A 37 5.00 16.74 1.12
N HIS A 38 6.15 17.08 1.72
CA HIS A 38 7.38 17.34 0.97
C HIS A 38 7.86 16.14 0.17
N ALA A 39 7.89 14.94 0.77
CA ALA A 39 8.26 13.71 0.08
C ALA A 39 7.31 13.42 -1.09
N PHE A 40 6.01 13.52 -0.85
CA PHE A 40 4.96 13.33 -1.86
C PHE A 40 5.16 14.28 -3.05
N ALA A 41 5.36 15.58 -2.80
CA ALA A 41 5.57 16.58 -3.84
C ALA A 41 6.82 16.29 -4.68
N ASN A 42 7.94 15.92 -4.04
CA ASN A 42 9.17 15.56 -4.74
C ASN A 42 9.02 14.29 -5.59
N MET A 43 8.21 13.33 -5.13
CA MET A 43 7.95 12.07 -5.85
C MET A 43 6.96 12.20 -7.01
N MET A 44 6.40 13.37 -7.28
CA MET A 44 5.61 13.60 -8.50
C MET A 44 6.46 13.44 -9.77
N GLY A 45 7.79 13.60 -9.66
CA GLY A 45 8.74 13.30 -10.72
C GLY A 45 8.73 11.82 -11.12
N GLN A 46 8.81 11.57 -12.43
CA GLN A 46 8.79 10.22 -12.99
C GLN A 46 10.21 9.70 -13.24
N THR A 47 10.39 8.39 -13.09
CA THR A 47 11.66 7.71 -13.36
C THR A 47 11.39 6.50 -14.24
N ALA A 48 12.26 6.22 -15.21
CA ALA A 48 12.12 5.07 -16.09
C ALA A 48 11.97 3.76 -15.28
N GLY A 49 10.93 2.98 -15.62
CA GLY A 49 10.58 1.73 -14.93
C GLY A 49 9.95 1.87 -13.55
N HIS A 50 9.82 3.09 -13.01
CA HIS A 50 9.23 3.35 -11.69
C HIS A 50 8.23 4.52 -11.77
N THR A 51 7.24 4.39 -12.66
CA THR A 51 6.16 5.36 -12.79
C THR A 51 5.35 5.43 -11.49
N ARG A 52 5.11 6.64 -11.02
CA ARG A 52 4.34 6.93 -9.80
C ARG A 52 3.05 7.61 -10.21
N MET A 53 1.94 7.15 -9.67
CA MET A 53 0.61 7.64 -10.06
C MET A 53 -0.32 7.73 -8.86
N PHE A 54 -1.34 8.59 -8.94
CA PHE A 54 -2.34 8.67 -7.88
C PHE A 54 -3.16 7.39 -7.82
N ALA A 55 -3.58 6.99 -6.63
CA ALA A 55 -4.69 6.06 -6.49
C ALA A 55 -5.99 6.79 -6.87
N ILE A 56 -6.73 6.26 -7.83
CA ILE A 56 -8.02 6.81 -8.29
C ILE A 56 -9.02 5.66 -8.44
N ARG A 57 -10.30 5.92 -8.15
CA ARG A 57 -11.40 4.95 -8.39
C ARG A 57 -11.68 4.78 -9.88
N ALA A 58 -11.54 5.88 -10.61
CA ALA A 58 -11.70 6.00 -12.04
C ALA A 58 -11.07 7.33 -12.50
N CYS A 59 -10.98 7.56 -13.81
CA CYS A 59 -10.64 8.88 -14.34
C CYS A 59 -11.53 9.97 -13.72
N ASN A 60 -10.92 11.06 -13.26
CA ASN A 60 -11.60 12.17 -12.57
C ASN A 60 -12.24 11.80 -11.22
N GLN A 61 -11.86 10.67 -10.60
CA GLN A 61 -12.35 10.22 -9.30
C GLN A 61 -11.17 9.87 -8.37
N GLN A 62 -10.31 10.86 -8.10
CA GLN A 62 -9.18 10.70 -7.17
C GLN A 62 -9.70 10.56 -5.73
N VAL A 63 -9.15 9.59 -4.99
CA VAL A 63 -9.52 9.40 -3.58
C VAL A 63 -8.85 10.41 -2.66
N ARG A 64 -9.42 10.57 -1.48
CA ARG A 64 -8.87 11.40 -0.40
C ARG A 64 -8.69 10.54 0.85
N PRO A 65 -7.56 10.63 1.59
CA PRO A 65 -6.40 11.49 1.33
C PRO A 65 -5.70 11.21 0.01
N ALA A 66 -5.07 12.24 -0.56
CA ALA A 66 -4.35 12.09 -1.82
C ALA A 66 -3.27 11.01 -1.65
N THR A 67 -3.37 9.94 -2.44
CA THR A 67 -2.54 8.74 -2.29
C THR A 67 -1.69 8.57 -3.54
N LEU A 68 -0.37 8.50 -3.39
CA LEU A 68 0.59 8.24 -4.46
C LEU A 68 1.03 6.78 -4.37
N MET A 69 0.77 6.01 -5.42
CA MET A 69 1.27 4.65 -5.57
C MET A 69 2.66 4.68 -6.21
N VAL A 70 3.59 3.97 -5.60
CA VAL A 70 4.99 3.89 -6.04
C VAL A 70 5.37 2.40 -6.17
N PRO A 71 5.80 1.94 -7.36
CA PRO A 71 6.18 0.54 -7.53
C PRO A 71 7.49 0.23 -6.79
N LYS A 72 7.52 -0.91 -6.07
CA LYS A 72 8.75 -1.42 -5.43
C LYS A 72 9.70 -2.12 -6.39
N VAL A 73 9.20 -2.56 -7.54
CA VAL A 73 9.97 -3.28 -8.56
C VAL A 73 9.93 -2.54 -9.88
N THR A 74 11.01 -2.66 -10.66
CA THR A 74 11.08 -2.12 -12.00
C THR A 74 9.98 -2.74 -12.88
N MET A 75 9.10 -1.89 -13.42
CA MET A 75 8.09 -2.30 -14.39
C MET A 75 8.75 -2.55 -15.75
N LYS A 76 8.75 -3.81 -16.20
CA LYS A 76 9.45 -4.26 -17.42
C LYS A 76 8.53 -4.59 -18.59
N SER A 77 7.22 -4.62 -18.39
CA SER A 77 6.25 -5.00 -19.43
C SER A 77 4.97 -4.17 -19.31
N MET A 78 4.25 -4.01 -20.42
CA MET A 78 2.93 -3.36 -20.41
C MET A 78 1.92 -4.14 -19.58
N ALA A 79 1.97 -5.48 -19.60
CA ALA A 79 1.11 -6.30 -18.75
C ALA A 79 1.29 -5.96 -17.25
N TYR A 80 2.52 -5.72 -16.78
CA TYR A 80 2.74 -5.29 -15.40
C TYR A 80 2.17 -3.88 -15.15
N VAL A 81 2.37 -2.96 -16.10
CA VAL A 81 1.82 -1.58 -16.01
C VAL A 81 0.29 -1.62 -15.94
N ASP A 82 -0.36 -2.49 -16.71
CA ASP A 82 -1.82 -2.65 -16.74
C ASP A 82 -2.34 -3.25 -15.42
N LEU A 83 -1.61 -4.18 -14.79
CA LEU A 83 -1.95 -4.67 -13.46
C LEU A 83 -1.83 -3.57 -12.40
N PHE A 84 -0.72 -2.83 -12.44
CA PHE A 84 -0.42 -1.75 -11.49
C PHE A 84 -1.44 -0.60 -11.59
N GLY A 85 -1.67 -0.10 -12.80
CA GLY A 85 -2.61 0.99 -13.09
C GLY A 85 -4.06 0.56 -13.25
N GLY A 86 -4.36 -0.73 -13.15
CA GLY A 86 -5.71 -1.29 -13.26
C GLY A 86 -6.19 -1.88 -11.96
N THR A 87 -6.00 -3.20 -11.80
CA THR A 87 -6.54 -3.97 -10.66
C THR A 87 -5.99 -3.45 -9.33
N VAL A 88 -4.69 -3.17 -9.26
CA VAL A 88 -4.04 -2.76 -8.02
C VAL A 88 -4.36 -1.30 -7.68
N GLN A 89 -4.43 -0.41 -8.66
CA GLN A 89 -4.88 0.97 -8.46
C GLN A 89 -6.30 1.03 -7.92
N ALA A 90 -7.22 0.22 -8.46
CA ALA A 90 -8.58 0.14 -7.96
C ALA A 90 -8.62 -0.40 -6.52
N ALA A 91 -7.87 -1.46 -6.21
CA ALA A 91 -7.83 -2.03 -4.86
C ALA A 91 -7.30 -1.05 -3.81
N THR A 92 -6.19 -0.35 -4.10
CA THR A 92 -5.66 0.73 -3.25
C THR A 92 -6.66 1.89 -3.14
N ALA A 93 -7.28 2.24 -4.28
CA ALA A 93 -8.48 3.03 -4.47
C ALA A 93 -9.50 2.89 -3.33
N ASP A 94 -10.10 1.70 -3.36
CA ASP A 94 -11.21 1.27 -2.52
C ASP A 94 -10.79 1.18 -1.06
N ALA A 95 -9.59 0.67 -0.77
CA ALA A 95 -9.09 0.55 0.59
C ALA A 95 -8.95 1.91 1.29
N VAL A 96 -8.40 2.91 0.60
CA VAL A 96 -8.29 4.28 1.15
C VAL A 96 -9.67 4.88 1.40
N LEU A 97 -10.60 4.74 0.44
CA LEU A 97 -11.95 5.28 0.58
C LEU A 97 -12.71 4.60 1.72
N ASP A 98 -12.62 3.28 1.83
CA ASP A 98 -13.26 2.51 2.88
C ASP A 98 -12.65 2.82 4.25
N CYS A 99 -11.35 3.08 4.35
CA CYS A 99 -10.76 3.59 5.59
C CYS A 99 -11.40 4.92 6.04
N VAL A 100 -11.82 5.79 5.12
CA VAL A 100 -12.56 7.03 5.45
C VAL A 100 -14.00 6.73 5.85
N ILE A 101 -14.66 5.79 5.18
CA ILE A 101 -16.03 5.36 5.49
C ILE A 101 -16.09 4.74 6.89
N ASP A 102 -15.14 3.86 7.21
CA ASP A 102 -15.05 3.12 8.46
C ASP A 102 -14.49 3.97 9.62
N GLY A 103 -14.07 5.21 9.35
CA GLY A 103 -13.51 6.13 10.36
C GLY A 103 -12.10 5.79 10.82
N ILE A 104 -11.39 4.90 10.11
CA ILE A 104 -9.95 4.64 10.32
C ILE A 104 -9.16 5.91 9.95
N LEU A 105 -9.45 6.48 8.78
CA LEU A 105 -8.95 7.79 8.37
C LEU A 105 -9.97 8.87 8.79
N PRO A 106 -9.54 9.90 9.55
CA PRO A 106 -10.45 10.95 10.00
C PRO A 106 -10.95 11.79 8.83
N ARG A 107 -12.27 11.76 8.59
CA ARG A 107 -12.94 12.44 7.46
C ARG A 107 -12.60 13.92 7.39
N GLU A 108 -12.48 14.57 8.53
CA GLU A 108 -12.19 16.00 8.64
C GLU A 108 -10.75 16.38 8.27
N GLN A 109 -9.83 15.41 8.21
CA GLN A 109 -8.41 15.66 7.87
C GLN A 109 -8.04 15.15 6.47
N VAL A 110 -8.96 14.55 5.70
CA VAL A 110 -8.60 13.91 4.42
C VAL A 110 -7.98 14.86 3.38
N ASN A 111 -8.20 16.17 3.50
CA ASN A 111 -7.56 17.16 2.62
C ASN A 111 -6.24 17.72 3.17
N GLU A 112 -5.98 17.49 4.45
CA GLU A 112 -4.76 17.92 5.16
C GLU A 112 -3.71 16.80 5.25
N LEU A 113 -4.06 15.61 4.76
CA LEU A 113 -3.22 14.42 4.74
C LEU A 113 -2.88 14.00 3.31
N CYS A 114 -1.74 13.35 3.16
CA CYS A 114 -1.38 12.59 1.97
C CYS A 114 -0.78 11.23 2.37
N ILE A 115 -0.80 10.31 1.41
CA ILE A 115 -0.33 8.94 1.58
C ILE A 115 0.68 8.64 0.47
N VAL A 116 1.81 8.07 0.84
CA VAL A 116 2.73 7.39 -0.08
C VAL A 116 2.59 5.90 0.17
N SER A 117 2.18 5.15 -0.86
CA SER A 117 2.00 3.71 -0.79
C SER A 117 3.01 3.04 -1.72
N LEU A 118 3.99 2.36 -1.14
CA LEU A 118 4.92 1.53 -1.88
C LEU A 118 4.26 0.17 -2.14
N VAL A 119 4.05 -0.14 -3.41
CA VAL A 119 3.26 -1.29 -3.85
C VAL A 119 4.16 -2.30 -4.54
N TRP A 120 4.07 -3.55 -4.10
CA TRP A 120 4.73 -4.69 -4.71
C TRP A 120 3.70 -5.57 -5.39
N ILE A 121 3.98 -5.97 -6.63
CA ILE A 121 3.27 -7.03 -7.33
C ILE A 121 4.34 -8.01 -7.78
N ASP A 122 4.14 -9.30 -7.50
CA ASP A 122 5.03 -10.34 -7.99
C ASP A 122 5.19 -10.23 -9.52
N PRO A 123 6.42 -10.14 -10.06
CA PRO A 123 6.64 -10.07 -11.51
C PRO A 123 6.00 -11.22 -12.29
N ARG A 124 5.79 -12.40 -11.67
CA ARG A 124 5.14 -13.56 -12.28
C ARG A 124 3.69 -13.29 -12.66
N CYS A 125 2.98 -12.43 -11.91
CA CYS A 125 1.60 -12.05 -12.23
C CYS A 125 1.44 -11.52 -13.66
N ALA A 126 2.42 -10.76 -14.15
CA ALA A 126 2.37 -10.16 -15.49
C ALA A 126 2.51 -11.20 -16.63
N SER A 127 2.91 -12.43 -16.31
CA SER A 127 3.13 -13.52 -17.27
C SER A 127 2.28 -14.76 -16.98
N ASP A 128 1.50 -14.76 -15.91
CA ASP A 128 0.69 -15.92 -15.52
C ASP A 128 -0.59 -15.99 -16.38
N PRO A 129 -0.78 -17.02 -17.21
CA PRO A 129 -1.99 -17.17 -18.03
C PRO A 129 -3.25 -17.45 -17.21
N ASN A 130 -3.11 -17.83 -15.93
CA ASN A 130 -4.21 -18.17 -15.03
C ASN A 130 -4.34 -17.18 -13.86
N LEU A 131 -3.85 -15.95 -14.03
CA LEU A 131 -3.93 -14.91 -13.00
C LEU A 131 -5.38 -14.68 -12.54
N ASP A 132 -5.63 -14.90 -11.25
CA ASP A 132 -6.88 -14.53 -10.61
C ASP A 132 -6.88 -13.05 -10.23
N HIS A 133 -7.44 -12.22 -11.11
CA HIS A 133 -7.60 -10.79 -10.85
C HIS A 133 -8.45 -10.47 -9.61
N LYS A 134 -9.38 -11.35 -9.21
CA LYS A 134 -10.16 -11.15 -7.99
C LYS A 134 -9.29 -11.34 -6.75
N ASP A 135 -8.38 -12.31 -6.79
CA ASP A 135 -7.44 -12.50 -5.69
C ASP A 135 -6.43 -11.35 -5.64
N LEU A 136 -5.88 -10.93 -6.78
CA LEU A 136 -4.99 -9.76 -6.86
C LEU A 136 -5.64 -8.50 -6.30
N TYR A 137 -6.91 -8.28 -6.61
CA TYR A 137 -7.68 -7.18 -6.03
C TYR A 137 -7.82 -7.34 -4.51
N ARG A 138 -8.27 -8.52 -4.05
CA ARG A 138 -8.52 -8.81 -2.63
C ARG A 138 -7.27 -8.59 -1.79
N THR A 139 -6.14 -9.18 -2.17
CA THR A 139 -4.90 -9.09 -1.40
C THR A 139 -4.44 -7.63 -1.29
N ASN A 140 -4.45 -6.87 -2.39
CA ASN A 140 -4.03 -5.48 -2.39
C ASN A 140 -4.99 -4.58 -1.58
N TYR A 141 -6.30 -4.82 -1.67
CA TYR A 141 -7.31 -4.10 -0.89
C TYR A 141 -7.14 -4.38 0.61
N GLU A 142 -7.12 -5.65 1.02
CA GLU A 142 -7.01 -6.07 2.41
C GLU A 142 -5.69 -5.61 3.02
N ALA A 143 -4.58 -5.77 2.31
CA ALA A 143 -3.27 -5.37 2.79
C ALA A 143 -3.15 -3.84 2.90
N THR A 144 -3.66 -3.08 1.92
CA THR A 144 -3.64 -1.60 1.99
C THR A 144 -4.46 -1.10 3.19
N LYS A 145 -5.67 -1.65 3.37
CA LYS A 145 -6.56 -1.28 4.47
C LYS A 145 -5.94 -1.62 5.83
N LEU A 146 -5.34 -2.80 5.96
CA LEU A 146 -4.65 -3.23 7.17
C LEU A 146 -3.41 -2.38 7.46
N ALA A 147 -2.60 -2.06 6.45
CA ALA A 147 -1.42 -1.20 6.60
C ALA A 147 -1.79 0.22 7.04
N ILE A 148 -2.86 0.81 6.50
CA ILE A 148 -3.38 2.12 6.94
C ILE A 148 -3.82 2.06 8.41
N LYS A 149 -4.59 1.03 8.77
CA LYS A 149 -5.05 0.83 10.15
C LYS A 149 -3.87 0.73 11.12
N ARG A 150 -2.88 -0.11 10.80
CA ARG A 150 -1.67 -0.29 11.61
C ARG A 150 -0.84 0.98 11.71
N ALA A 151 -0.70 1.72 10.62
CA ALA A 151 0.03 3.00 10.61
C ALA A 151 -0.57 4.00 11.61
N LEU A 152 -1.89 4.12 11.64
CA LEU A 152 -2.57 5.06 12.55
C LEU A 152 -2.68 4.54 13.98
N GLY A 153 -2.63 3.22 14.18
CA GLY A 153 -2.65 2.55 15.47
C GLY A 153 -1.28 2.36 16.14
N ASP A 154 -0.18 2.70 15.47
CA ASP A 154 1.18 2.35 15.90
C ASP A 154 1.34 0.84 16.16
N GLU A 155 0.79 0.03 15.26
CA GLU A 155 0.78 -1.43 15.37
C GLU A 155 1.82 -2.09 14.45
N PRO A 156 2.49 -3.16 14.90
CA PRO A 156 2.44 -3.72 16.26
C PRO A 156 3.11 -2.79 17.29
N SER A 157 2.68 -2.89 18.54
CA SER A 157 3.28 -2.10 19.63
C SER A 157 4.72 -2.53 19.90
N ILE A 158 5.52 -1.63 20.51
CA ILE A 158 6.90 -1.98 20.90
C ILE A 158 6.96 -3.14 21.90
N ASP A 159 6.00 -3.23 22.82
CA ASP A 159 5.94 -4.31 23.81
C ASP A 159 5.62 -5.66 23.15
N GLU A 160 4.72 -5.67 22.16
CA GLU A 160 4.43 -6.86 21.36
C GLU A 160 5.66 -7.31 20.58
N LEU A 161 6.37 -6.39 19.94
CA LEU A 161 7.60 -6.69 19.21
C LEU A 161 8.69 -7.27 20.12
N ILE A 162 8.86 -6.71 21.33
CA ILE A 162 9.81 -7.22 22.33
C ILE A 162 9.43 -8.63 22.77
N ALA A 163 8.14 -8.86 23.06
CA ALA A 163 7.64 -10.17 23.48
C ALA A 163 7.82 -11.24 22.38
N ASN A 164 7.65 -10.86 21.12
CA ASN A 164 7.68 -11.78 19.99
C ASN A 164 9.06 -11.99 19.36
N ARG A 165 10.09 -11.26 19.80
CA ARG A 165 11.43 -11.22 19.17
C ARG A 165 12.05 -12.60 18.88
N HIS A 166 11.76 -13.59 19.71
CA HIS A 166 12.33 -14.94 19.60
C HIS A 166 11.31 -16.03 19.22
N THR A 167 10.04 -15.68 19.07
CA THR A 167 8.96 -16.63 18.76
C THR A 167 8.41 -16.47 17.35
N ILE A 168 8.61 -15.30 16.73
CA ILE A 168 8.25 -15.03 15.33
C ILE A 168 9.55 -14.92 14.53
N THR A 169 9.63 -15.68 13.44
CA THR A 169 10.75 -15.66 12.49
C THR A 169 10.33 -15.00 11.19
N HIS A 170 11.30 -14.43 10.47
CA HIS A 170 11.05 -13.84 9.17
C HIS A 170 10.84 -14.95 8.13
N ASP A 171 9.83 -14.82 7.25
CA ASP A 171 9.41 -15.88 6.32
C ASP A 171 10.52 -16.40 5.40
N MET A 172 11.52 -15.56 5.12
CA MET A 172 12.68 -15.89 4.29
C MET A 172 13.97 -16.21 5.07
N TYR A 173 13.90 -16.31 6.40
CA TYR A 173 15.06 -16.57 7.25
C TYR A 173 14.76 -17.68 8.26
N ASP A 174 15.45 -18.79 8.10
CA ASP A 174 15.49 -19.85 9.10
C ASP A 174 16.69 -19.60 10.04
N PRO A 175 16.45 -19.36 11.34
CA PRO A 175 17.54 -19.12 12.30
C PRO A 175 18.42 -20.35 12.56
N GLU A 176 17.97 -21.55 12.18
CA GLU A 176 18.66 -22.82 12.42
C GLU A 176 19.23 -23.48 11.14
N ALA A 177 19.09 -22.83 9.98
CA ALA A 177 19.57 -23.35 8.69
C ALA A 177 21.10 -23.32 8.49
#